data_AF-A0A956IAY4-F1
#
_entry.id   AF-A0A956IAY4-F1
#
_cell.length_a   1.000
_cell.length_b   1.000
_cell.length_c   1.000
_cell.angle_alpha   90.00
_cell.angle_beta   90.00
_cell.angle_gamma   90.00
#
_symmetry.space_group_name_H-M   'P 1'
#
loop_
_entity.id
_entity.type
_entity.pdbx_description
1 polymer ?
#
loop_
_entity_poly.entity_id
_entity_poly.type
_entity_poly.pdbx_seq_one_letter_code
_entity_poly.pdbx_strand_id
1 'polypeptide(L)'
;MALAARARDFFLLRQASEEAGRRPAERRDAVGQALALGRQRAEAAEALWSNGHAAEGLRLAAESLTCTLGAADILAPEVKPAPVAKPAPEPATKADADSEDEASTEADSEADSLDEAAPQAASWVGWREVLAARGADADRLETISRAVGFARQALPELDASVSATHAELYKEIYRARADVDGLLSSASLTPAQVKLKVVQRWATLLGLAVLAVVGLYLALRTPHAVMATSSAVFRSDPQFGPDKVFDDDPNTEWLLNDGQNGWLEARLTPGRDLVAIRLLNGHNRHFNDRGVKEFTLELYDRSGEKVFEHEGELEFSASPTWVEIPVSATNVERLRFNVRSHHRVGGALAEIALDER
;
A
#
# COMPACT_ATOMS: atom_id res chain seq x y z
N MET A 1 6.91 27.10 -1.32
CA MET A 1 8.23 26.44 -1.19
C MET A 1 8.36 25.49 0.00
N ALA A 2 7.57 25.60 1.08
CA ALA A 2 7.71 24.75 2.28
C ALA A 2 7.40 23.25 2.05
N LEU A 3 6.47 22.91 1.15
CA LEU A 3 6.02 21.52 0.96
C LEU A 3 7.05 20.63 0.25
N ALA A 4 7.72 21.15 -0.78
CA ALA A 4 8.78 20.43 -1.48
C ALA A 4 10.01 20.16 -0.58
N ALA A 5 10.36 21.11 0.29
CA ALA A 5 11.41 20.93 1.27
C ALA A 5 11.05 19.85 2.30
N ARG A 6 9.82 19.89 2.84
CA ARG A 6 9.31 18.84 3.75
C ARG A 6 9.27 17.46 3.09
N ALA A 7 8.83 17.37 1.84
CA ALA A 7 8.83 16.11 1.10
C ALA A 7 10.25 15.58 0.88
N ARG A 8 11.19 16.46 0.53
CA ARG A 8 12.60 16.10 0.36
C ARG A 8 13.21 15.60 1.67
N ASP A 9 12.98 16.29 2.78
CA ASP A 9 13.50 15.89 4.08
C ASP A 9 12.82 14.61 4.59
N PHE A 10 11.54 14.41 4.27
CA PHE A 10 10.85 13.15 4.49
C PHE A 10 11.51 12.01 3.73
N PHE A 11 11.85 12.13 2.44
CA PHE A 11 12.46 11.01 1.72
C PHE A 11 13.94 10.79 2.06
N LEU A 12 14.70 11.87 2.20
CA LEU A 12 16.15 11.80 2.33
C LEU A 12 16.64 11.69 3.77
N LEU A 13 15.77 11.96 4.77
CA LEU A 13 16.15 12.00 6.19
C LEU A 13 17.40 12.86 6.44
N ARG A 14 17.58 13.94 5.67
CA ARG A 14 18.82 14.74 5.65
C ARG A 14 19.15 15.28 7.04
N GLN A 15 18.16 15.88 7.71
CA GLN A 15 18.32 16.37 9.07
C GLN A 15 18.72 15.24 10.04
N ALA A 16 18.06 14.07 9.96
CA ALA A 16 18.40 12.93 10.82
C ALA A 16 19.82 12.41 10.55
N SER A 17 20.28 12.41 9.29
CA SER A 17 21.65 12.03 8.93
C SER A 17 22.68 13.03 9.46
N GLU A 18 22.41 14.33 9.34
CA GLU A 18 23.30 15.39 9.86
C GLU A 18 23.39 15.32 11.39
N GLU A 19 22.26 15.13 12.08
CA GLU A 19 22.21 14.98 13.53
C GLU A 19 22.88 13.69 14.01
N ALA A 20 22.65 12.56 13.34
CA ALA A 20 23.29 11.30 13.66
C ALA A 20 24.81 11.39 13.53
N GLY A 21 25.34 12.21 12.61
CA GLY A 21 26.77 12.45 12.46
C GLY A 21 27.36 13.37 13.53
N ARG A 22 26.59 14.33 14.05
CA ARG A 22 27.08 15.30 15.06
C ARG A 22 27.00 14.78 16.50
N ARG A 23 25.99 13.96 16.83
CA ARG A 23 25.73 13.53 18.22
C ARG A 23 26.63 12.36 18.64
N PRO A 24 27.16 12.32 19.88
CA PRO A 24 27.84 11.13 20.41
C PRO A 24 26.90 9.92 20.51
N ALA A 25 27.45 8.69 20.47
CA ALA A 25 26.66 7.46 20.55
C ALA A 25 25.87 7.35 21.85
N GLU A 26 26.53 7.59 22.98
CA GLU A 26 25.92 7.52 24.32
C GLU A 26 24.67 8.39 24.45
N ARG A 27 24.69 9.61 23.90
CA ARG A 27 23.51 10.49 23.91
C ARG A 27 22.38 9.98 23.02
N ARG A 28 22.70 9.42 21.84
CA ARG A 28 21.67 8.81 20.98
C ARG A 28 21.01 7.63 21.68
N ASP A 29 21.81 6.82 22.36
CA ASP A 29 21.34 5.65 23.11
C ASP A 29 20.48 6.08 24.30
N ALA A 30 20.86 7.14 25.03
CA ALA A 30 20.06 7.70 26.11
C ALA A 30 18.68 8.20 25.62
N VAL A 31 18.64 8.93 24.50
CA VAL A 31 17.37 9.32 23.85
C VAL A 31 16.57 8.09 23.44
N GLY A 32 17.23 7.09 22.82
CA GLY A 32 16.60 5.85 22.41
C GLY A 32 15.98 5.07 23.56
N GLN A 33 16.68 4.97 24.70
CA GLN A 33 16.21 4.32 25.92
C GLN A 33 15.01 5.05 26.52
N ALA A 34 15.06 6.38 26.62
CA ALA A 34 13.94 7.18 27.12
C ALA A 34 12.68 7.01 26.26
N LEU A 35 12.83 7.02 24.92
CA LEU A 35 11.72 6.77 24.00
C LEU A 35 11.20 5.33 24.08
N ALA A 36 12.09 4.34 24.24
CA ALA A 36 11.71 2.93 24.40
C ALA A 36 10.93 2.69 25.69
N LEU A 37 11.37 3.27 26.81
CA LEU A 37 10.65 3.23 28.08
C LEU A 37 9.27 3.88 27.96
N GLY A 38 9.20 5.03 27.28
CA GLY A 38 7.93 5.69 26.96
C GLY A 38 6.99 4.79 26.14
N ARG A 39 7.50 4.04 25.14
CA ARG A 39 6.69 3.06 24.38
C ARG A 39 6.21 1.91 25.25
N GLN A 40 7.09 1.31 26.04
CA GLN A 40 6.76 0.18 26.92
C GLN A 40 5.64 0.56 27.90
N ARG A 41 5.69 1.76 28.48
CA ARG A 41 4.64 2.26 29.38
C ARG A 41 3.34 2.54 28.64
N ALA A 42 3.39 3.05 27.41
CA ALA A 42 2.19 3.26 26.60
C ALA A 42 1.52 1.93 26.22
N GLU A 43 2.29 0.89 25.87
CA GLU A 43 1.76 -0.45 25.57
C GLU A 43 1.13 -1.09 26.81
N ALA A 44 1.77 -0.97 27.97
CA ALA A 44 1.21 -1.43 29.24
C ALA A 44 -0.07 -0.66 29.62
N ALA A 45 -0.10 0.66 29.38
CA ALA A 45 -1.27 1.50 29.59
C ALA A 45 -2.45 1.05 28.73
N GLU A 46 -2.22 0.74 27.46
CA GLU A 46 -3.24 0.24 26.53
C GLU A 46 -3.75 -1.15 26.94
N ALA A 47 -2.87 -2.03 27.38
CA ALA A 47 -3.24 -3.35 27.90
C ALA A 47 -4.12 -3.22 29.17
N LEU A 48 -3.78 -2.33 30.10
CA LEU A 48 -4.58 -2.10 31.31
C LEU A 48 -5.93 -1.46 30.99
N TRP A 49 -5.92 -0.45 30.12
CA TRP A 49 -7.13 0.25 29.68
C TRP A 49 -8.13 -0.71 29.02
N SER A 50 -7.66 -1.58 28.11
CA SER A 50 -8.51 -2.55 27.42
C SER A 50 -9.05 -3.67 28.32
N ASN A 51 -8.36 -3.99 29.42
CA ASN A 51 -8.80 -4.99 30.40
C ASN A 51 -9.71 -4.43 31.51
N GLY A 52 -10.12 -3.16 31.42
CA GLY A 52 -11.02 -2.52 32.39
C GLY A 52 -10.32 -1.86 33.58
N HIS A 53 -8.98 -1.88 33.63
CA HIS A 53 -8.17 -1.15 34.62
C HIS A 53 -7.90 0.28 34.13
N ALA A 54 -8.98 1.02 33.87
CA ALA A 54 -8.91 2.32 33.20
C ALA A 54 -8.18 3.41 34.01
N ALA A 55 -8.28 3.39 35.35
CA ALA A 55 -7.61 4.36 36.21
C ALA A 55 -6.09 4.17 36.17
N GLU A 56 -5.63 2.93 36.31
CA GLU A 56 -4.20 2.59 36.19
C GLU A 56 -3.68 2.82 34.77
N GLY A 57 -4.45 2.42 33.75
CA GLY A 57 -4.13 2.67 32.34
C GLY A 57 -3.92 4.16 32.04
N LEU A 58 -4.78 5.04 32.58
CA LEU A 58 -4.63 6.48 32.42
C LEU A 58 -3.38 7.05 33.11
N ARG A 59 -3.10 6.60 34.35
CA ARG A 59 -1.89 6.98 35.09
C ARG A 59 -0.63 6.56 34.34
N LEU A 60 -0.60 5.33 33.85
CA LEU A 60 0.53 4.81 33.09
C LEU A 60 0.68 5.50 31.72
N ALA A 61 -0.42 5.92 31.08
CA ALA A 61 -0.38 6.73 29.86
C ALA A 61 0.24 8.12 30.13
N ALA A 62 -0.16 8.79 31.21
CA ALA A 62 0.44 10.07 31.63
C ALA A 62 1.94 9.92 31.94
N GLU A 63 2.33 8.83 32.59
CA GLU A 63 3.72 8.50 32.87
C GLU A 63 4.50 8.22 31.57
N SER A 64 3.88 7.55 30.59
CA SER A 64 4.49 7.28 29.28
C SER A 64 4.80 8.56 28.49
N LEU A 65 3.90 9.55 28.53
CA LEU A 65 4.11 10.87 27.92
C LEU A 65 5.26 11.60 28.61
N THR A 66 5.30 11.55 29.94
CA THR A 66 6.37 12.14 30.75
C THR A 66 7.74 11.54 30.40
N CYS A 67 7.86 10.21 30.33
CA CYS A 67 9.11 9.55 29.92
C CYS A 67 9.53 9.93 28.51
N THR A 68 8.56 10.02 27.59
CA THR A 68 8.83 10.39 26.19
C THR A 68 9.32 11.84 26.12
N LEU A 69 8.79 12.76 26.95
CA LEU A 69 9.27 14.14 27.06
C LEU A 69 10.64 14.25 27.73
N GLY A 70 11.00 13.34 28.64
CA GLY A 70 12.36 13.27 29.20
C GLY A 70 13.44 13.08 28.13
N ALA A 71 13.10 12.48 26.98
CA ALA A 71 14.00 12.41 25.83
C ALA A 71 14.30 13.80 25.21
N ALA A 72 13.38 14.76 25.33
CA ALA A 72 13.61 16.14 24.92
C ALA A 72 14.59 16.86 25.85
N ASP A 73 14.54 16.57 27.16
CA ASP A 73 15.46 17.17 28.13
C ASP A 73 16.91 16.76 27.87
N ILE A 74 17.14 15.51 27.43
CA ILE A 74 18.46 15.03 26.98
C ILE A 74 18.99 15.86 25.78
N LEU A 75 18.08 16.36 24.94
CA LEU A 75 18.39 17.14 23.74
C LEU A 75 18.43 18.66 23.97
N ALA A 76 17.89 19.15 25.09
CA ALA A 76 17.80 20.59 25.39
C ALA A 76 19.15 21.34 25.29
N PRO A 77 20.31 20.78 25.72
CA PRO A 77 21.59 21.48 25.59
C PRO A 77 22.03 21.76 24.15
N GLU A 78 21.45 21.08 23.15
CA GLU A 78 21.79 21.24 21.73
C GLU A 78 20.98 22.34 21.04
N VAL A 79 19.85 22.74 21.64
CA VAL A 79 19.03 23.83 21.14
C VAL A 79 19.73 25.13 21.52
N LYS A 80 20.52 25.66 20.58
CA LYS A 80 21.09 27.00 20.74
C LYS A 80 19.92 27.95 21.03
N PRO A 81 19.91 28.68 22.17
CA PRO A 81 18.83 29.61 22.44
C PRO A 81 18.74 30.57 21.26
N ALA A 82 17.52 30.73 20.72
CA ALA A 82 17.28 31.75 19.72
C ALA A 82 17.86 33.06 20.27
N PRO A 83 18.65 33.82 19.48
CA PRO A 83 19.21 35.07 19.97
C PRO A 83 18.05 35.92 20.44
N VAL A 84 17.94 36.09 21.76
CA VAL A 84 16.95 36.96 22.38
C VAL A 84 17.18 38.31 21.73
N ALA A 85 16.22 38.77 20.93
CA ALA A 85 16.29 40.09 20.33
C ALA A 85 16.53 41.07 21.49
N LYS A 86 17.69 41.74 21.48
CA LYS A 86 18.05 42.72 22.50
C LYS A 86 16.84 43.63 22.72
N PRO A 87 16.26 43.71 23.93
CA PRO A 87 15.20 44.66 24.18
C PRO A 87 15.72 46.06 23.85
N ALA A 88 14.91 46.84 23.14
CA ALA A 88 15.19 48.24 22.89
C ALA A 88 15.39 48.97 24.24
N PRO A 89 16.37 49.88 24.36
CA PRO A 89 16.67 50.53 25.63
C PRO A 89 15.50 51.43 26.04
N GLU A 90 14.80 51.06 27.11
CA GLU A 90 13.90 51.95 27.83
C GLU A 90 14.66 52.84 28.83
N PRO A 91 14.16 54.06 29.10
CA PRO A 91 14.92 55.13 29.74
C PRO A 91 15.14 54.92 31.24
N ALA A 92 16.30 55.37 31.68
CA ALA A 92 16.77 55.31 33.05
C ALA A 92 15.82 56.00 34.03
N THR A 93 15.45 55.28 35.09
CA THR A 93 14.88 55.87 36.30
C THR A 93 15.82 55.56 37.47
N LYS A 94 16.37 56.61 38.06
CA LYS A 94 17.12 56.59 39.32
C LYS A 94 16.15 56.48 40.49
N ALA A 95 16.46 55.65 41.48
CA ALA A 95 16.21 55.94 42.89
C ALA A 95 17.06 55.01 43.76
N ASP A 96 17.84 55.64 44.63
CA ASP A 96 18.64 55.07 45.70
C ASP A 96 17.78 54.44 46.81
N ALA A 97 18.32 53.45 47.53
CA ALA A 97 18.62 53.56 48.97
C ALA A 97 18.92 52.19 49.62
N ASP A 98 19.94 52.24 50.48
CA ASP A 98 20.58 51.22 51.31
C ASP A 98 19.68 50.34 52.18
N SER A 99 20.17 49.14 52.50
CA SER A 99 20.33 48.69 53.89
C SER A 99 21.30 47.50 53.96
N GLU A 100 22.27 47.63 54.86
CA GLU A 100 23.24 46.62 55.27
C GLU A 100 22.62 45.58 56.23
N ASP A 101 23.26 44.42 56.24
CA ASP A 101 23.84 43.76 57.42
C ASP A 101 23.33 42.41 57.94
N GLU A 102 24.36 41.55 58.11
CA GLU A 102 24.56 40.38 58.98
C GLU A 102 23.62 39.16 58.93
N ALA A 103 24.19 37.98 58.60
CA ALA A 103 24.81 37.12 59.61
C ALA A 103 25.05 35.70 59.07
N SER A 104 26.32 35.31 59.11
CA SER A 104 26.86 33.97 58.98
C SER A 104 26.35 33.02 60.07
N THR A 105 26.02 31.78 59.70
CA THR A 105 26.08 30.63 60.63
C THR A 105 26.38 29.36 59.85
N GLU A 106 27.60 28.84 60.03
CA GLU A 106 27.99 27.47 59.71
C GLU A 106 27.34 26.51 60.72
N ALA A 107 26.80 25.39 60.23
CA ALA A 107 26.53 24.22 61.06
C ALA A 107 26.53 22.96 60.17
N ASP A 108 27.66 22.25 60.23
CA ASP A 108 27.81 20.85 59.85
C ASP A 108 26.71 19.99 60.49
N SER A 109 26.08 19.16 59.68
CA SER A 109 25.35 17.99 60.16
C SER A 109 25.39 16.88 59.11
N GLU A 110 26.39 16.01 59.27
CA GLU A 110 26.40 14.67 58.69
C GLU A 110 25.21 13.87 59.24
N ALA A 111 24.26 13.53 58.36
CA ALA A 111 23.25 12.52 58.60
C ALA A 111 23.15 11.64 57.35
N ASP A 112 23.72 10.45 57.47
CA ASP A 112 23.67 9.35 56.51
C ASP A 112 22.24 8.79 56.49
N SER A 113 21.38 9.37 55.65
CA SER A 113 20.10 8.80 55.26
C SER A 113 20.24 8.29 53.83
N LEU A 114 20.14 6.97 53.65
CA LEU A 114 19.77 6.33 52.40
C LEU A 114 18.33 6.75 52.05
N ASP A 115 18.21 8.00 51.63
CA ASP A 115 17.00 8.59 51.10
C ASP A 115 16.91 8.12 49.66
N GLU A 116 15.94 7.25 49.41
CA GLU A 116 15.53 6.79 48.10
C GLU A 116 15.14 8.04 47.32
N ALA A 117 16.10 8.57 46.53
CA ALA A 117 16.01 9.88 45.91
C ALA A 117 14.69 10.02 45.15
N ALA A 118 13.72 10.67 45.78
CA ALA A 118 12.53 11.15 45.11
C ALA A 118 13.03 11.97 43.91
N PRO A 119 12.60 11.65 42.68
CA PRO A 119 13.13 12.28 41.48
C PRO A 119 12.94 13.78 41.66
N GLN A 120 14.05 14.51 41.83
CA GLN A 120 14.07 15.96 41.84
C GLN A 120 13.20 16.40 40.67
N ALA A 121 12.18 17.22 40.96
CA ALA A 121 11.26 17.72 39.97
C ALA A 121 12.09 18.45 38.90
N ALA A 122 12.50 17.70 37.88
CA ALA A 122 13.27 18.20 36.77
C ALA A 122 12.52 19.42 36.28
N SER A 123 13.21 20.54 36.07
CA SER A 123 12.57 21.69 35.48
C SER A 123 12.25 21.32 34.03
N TRP A 124 10.99 20.97 33.74
CA TRP A 124 10.48 20.63 32.39
C TRP A 124 10.46 21.84 31.44
N VAL A 125 11.43 22.74 31.57
CA VAL A 125 11.40 24.10 31.02
C VAL A 125 11.96 24.12 29.59
N GLY A 126 12.31 22.97 28.98
CA GLY A 126 12.96 22.94 27.67
C GLY A 126 12.28 22.13 26.56
N TRP A 127 11.27 21.31 26.86
CA TRP A 127 10.74 20.39 25.83
C TRP A 127 10.04 21.13 24.69
N ARG A 128 9.41 22.28 24.95
CA ARG A 128 8.65 23.03 23.95
C ARG A 128 9.59 23.61 22.89
N GLU A 129 10.72 24.15 23.31
CA GLU A 129 11.79 24.69 22.46
C GLU A 129 12.43 23.57 21.62
N VAL A 130 12.70 22.41 22.24
CA VAL A 130 13.24 21.24 21.54
C VAL A 130 12.28 20.75 20.47
N LEU A 131 10.99 20.59 20.77
CA LEU A 131 10.01 20.14 19.80
C LEU A 131 9.78 21.18 18.69
N ALA A 132 9.78 22.48 19.01
CA ALA A 132 9.70 23.55 18.03
C ALA A 132 10.92 23.54 17.08
N ALA A 133 12.14 23.38 17.61
CA ALA A 133 13.36 23.24 16.81
C ALA A 133 13.34 22.01 15.89
N ARG A 134 12.54 21.00 16.24
CA ARG A 134 12.31 19.78 15.44
C ARG A 134 11.06 19.85 14.55
N GLY A 135 10.49 21.03 14.37
CA GLY A 135 9.45 21.29 13.39
C GLY A 135 8.02 21.04 13.88
N ALA A 136 7.78 20.96 15.20
CA ALA A 136 6.43 21.06 15.72
C ALA A 136 5.87 22.46 15.46
N ASP A 137 4.66 22.54 14.89
CA ASP A 137 3.94 23.80 14.73
C ASP A 137 3.26 24.23 16.04
N ALA A 138 2.77 25.46 16.08
CA ALA A 138 2.20 26.06 17.28
C ALA A 138 0.99 25.26 17.81
N ASP A 139 0.12 24.79 16.91
CA ASP A 139 -1.10 24.05 17.25
C ASP A 139 -0.75 22.68 17.88
N ARG A 140 0.24 21.99 17.32
CA ARG A 140 0.74 20.72 17.86
C ARG A 140 1.41 20.91 19.22
N LEU A 141 2.20 21.97 19.39
CA LEU A 141 2.80 22.31 20.68
C LEU A 141 1.75 22.66 21.73
N GLU A 142 0.68 23.37 21.35
CA GLU A 142 -0.45 23.64 22.25
C GLU A 142 -1.16 22.35 22.66
N THR A 143 -1.42 21.45 21.71
CA THR A 143 -2.05 20.15 21.97
C THR A 143 -1.21 19.33 22.96
N ILE A 144 0.10 19.26 22.76
CA ILE A 144 1.02 18.57 23.68
C ILE A 144 1.03 19.28 25.05
N SER A 145 1.08 20.61 25.09
CA SER A 145 1.05 21.36 26.36
C SER A 145 -0.24 21.11 27.15
N ARG A 146 -1.38 21.01 26.46
CA ARG A 146 -2.67 20.68 27.07
C ARG A 146 -2.65 19.27 27.67
N ALA A 147 -2.20 18.28 26.90
CA ALA A 147 -2.06 16.90 27.37
C ALA A 147 -1.12 16.79 28.58
N VAL A 148 0.01 17.52 28.57
CA VAL A 148 0.95 17.61 29.70
C VAL A 148 0.29 18.27 30.91
N GLY A 149 -0.48 19.35 30.70
CA GLY A 149 -1.21 20.03 31.76
C GLY A 149 -2.19 19.09 32.47
N PHE A 150 -2.91 18.26 31.70
CA PHE A 150 -3.80 17.26 32.26
C PHE A 150 -3.08 16.08 32.92
N ALA A 151 -1.99 15.60 32.32
CA ALA A 151 -1.17 14.52 32.89
C ALA A 151 -0.60 14.86 34.28
N ARG A 152 -0.54 16.16 34.63
CA ARG A 152 -0.10 16.66 35.95
C ARG A 152 -1.23 16.82 36.97
N GLN A 153 -2.48 16.78 36.54
CA GLN A 153 -3.62 16.86 37.46
C GLN A 153 -3.77 15.55 38.24
N ALA A 154 -4.46 15.60 39.38
CA ALA A 154 -4.80 14.40 40.12
C ALA A 154 -5.67 13.48 39.24
N LEU A 155 -5.13 12.33 38.85
CA LEU A 155 -5.82 11.33 38.05
C LEU A 155 -6.68 10.42 38.96
N PRO A 156 -7.77 9.84 38.43
CA PRO A 156 -8.63 8.95 39.20
C PRO A 156 -7.84 7.78 39.80
N GLU A 157 -8.06 7.49 41.08
CA GLU A 157 -7.42 6.37 41.77
C GLU A 157 -8.14 5.04 41.49
N LEU A 158 -9.47 5.08 41.34
CA LEU A 158 -10.34 3.91 41.20
C LEU A 158 -10.98 3.86 39.81
N ASP A 159 -11.11 2.67 39.24
CA ASP A 159 -11.73 2.46 37.92
C ASP A 159 -13.18 3.01 37.87
N ALA A 160 -13.93 2.89 38.97
CA ALA A 160 -15.29 3.42 39.08
C ALA A 160 -15.39 4.96 38.99
N SER A 161 -14.27 5.66 39.19
CA SER A 161 -14.20 7.12 39.08
C SER A 161 -13.81 7.61 37.68
N VAL A 162 -13.49 6.69 36.75
CA VAL A 162 -13.16 7.01 35.37
C VAL A 162 -14.44 7.38 34.61
N SER A 163 -14.51 8.63 34.20
CA SER A 163 -15.62 9.19 33.40
C SER A 163 -15.28 9.26 31.90
N ALA A 164 -16.26 9.62 31.06
CA ALA A 164 -16.05 9.84 29.64
C ALA A 164 -14.97 10.91 29.34
N THR A 165 -14.85 11.94 30.18
CA THR A 165 -13.81 12.97 30.06
C THR A 165 -12.41 12.36 30.20
N HIS A 166 -12.24 11.39 31.10
CA HIS A 166 -10.97 10.68 31.28
C HIS A 166 -10.61 9.81 30.07
N ALA A 167 -11.62 9.25 29.38
CA ALA A 167 -11.39 8.50 28.14
C ALA A 167 -10.93 9.39 26.98
N GLU A 168 -11.48 10.61 26.85
CA GLU A 168 -10.96 11.58 25.88
C GLU A 168 -9.56 12.05 26.26
N LEU A 169 -9.30 12.28 27.55
CA LEU A 169 -7.97 12.61 28.04
C LEU A 169 -6.95 11.50 27.72
N TYR A 170 -7.31 10.23 27.91
CA TYR A 170 -6.46 9.09 27.56
C TYR A 170 -6.05 9.15 26.08
N LYS A 171 -7.00 9.41 25.17
CA LYS A 171 -6.73 9.55 23.72
C LYS A 171 -5.83 10.75 23.43
N GLU A 172 -6.06 11.89 24.09
CA GLU A 172 -5.23 13.09 23.94
C GLU A 172 -3.79 12.84 24.38
N ILE A 173 -3.59 12.22 25.55
CA ILE A 173 -2.26 11.84 26.05
C ILE A 173 -1.57 10.88 25.09
N TYR A 174 -2.29 9.85 24.61
CA TYR A 174 -1.73 8.87 23.68
C TYR A 174 -1.29 9.51 22.35
N ARG A 175 -2.12 10.39 21.77
CA ARG A 175 -1.78 11.15 20.56
C ARG A 175 -0.60 12.09 20.79
N ALA A 176 -0.60 12.85 21.88
CA ALA A 176 0.50 13.74 22.23
C ALA A 176 1.81 12.97 22.39
N ARG A 177 1.78 11.79 23.03
CA ARG A 177 2.94 10.92 23.18
C ARG A 177 3.47 10.42 21.84
N ALA A 178 2.58 9.94 20.96
CA ALA A 178 2.96 9.50 19.62
C ALA A 178 3.58 10.65 18.79
N ASP A 179 3.06 11.86 18.97
CA ASP A 179 3.57 13.06 18.33
C ASP A 179 4.99 13.44 18.79
N VAL A 180 5.20 13.43 20.11
CA VAL A 180 6.53 13.66 20.72
C VAL A 180 7.51 12.58 20.26
N ASP A 181 7.13 11.30 20.31
CA ASP A 181 7.96 10.18 19.83
C ASP A 181 8.34 10.35 18.36
N GLY A 182 7.38 10.71 17.50
CA GLY A 182 7.63 10.97 16.08
C GLY A 182 8.66 12.08 15.85
N LEU A 183 8.56 13.19 16.59
CA LEU A 183 9.48 14.32 16.51
C LEU A 183 10.89 13.97 17.02
N LEU A 184 10.99 13.20 18.10
CA LEU A 184 12.25 12.88 18.77
C LEU A 184 12.93 11.62 18.22
N SER A 185 12.20 10.68 17.61
CA SER A 185 12.72 9.37 17.18
C SER A 185 13.90 9.45 16.20
N SER A 186 13.98 10.51 15.40
CA SER A 186 15.11 10.73 14.49
C SER A 186 16.42 11.00 15.23
N ALA A 187 16.35 11.55 16.45
CA ALA A 187 17.52 11.88 17.25
C ALA A 187 18.23 10.65 17.84
N SER A 188 17.54 9.51 17.96
CA SER A 188 18.10 8.26 18.46
C SER A 188 18.68 7.36 17.37
N LEU A 189 18.56 7.73 16.09
CA LEU A 189 18.99 6.87 14.98
C LEU A 189 20.51 6.90 14.79
N THR A 190 21.11 5.73 14.55
CA THR A 190 22.50 5.63 14.08
C THR A 190 22.61 5.98 12.59
N PRO A 191 23.79 6.39 12.09
CA PRO A 191 23.98 6.65 10.66
C PRO A 191 23.63 5.45 9.76
N ALA A 192 23.88 4.23 10.24
CA ALA A 192 23.51 3.00 9.53
C ALA A 192 21.98 2.82 9.46
N GLN A 193 21.27 3.08 10.56
CA GLN A 193 19.80 3.01 10.59
C GLN A 193 19.16 4.08 9.71
N VAL A 194 19.72 5.30 9.66
CA VAL A 194 19.25 6.36 8.74
C VAL A 194 19.39 5.90 7.29
N LYS A 195 20.56 5.36 6.90
CA LYS A 195 20.78 4.82 5.55
C LYS A 195 19.79 3.69 5.23
N LEU A 196 19.58 2.75 6.14
CA LEU A 196 18.64 1.65 5.95
C LEU A 196 17.21 2.16 5.75
N LYS A 197 16.75 3.13 6.55
CA LYS A 197 15.41 3.74 6.38
C LYS A 197 15.26 4.47 5.04
N VAL A 198 16.29 5.17 4.58
CA VAL A 198 16.29 5.81 3.25
C VAL A 198 16.17 4.74 2.16
N VAL A 199 16.96 3.66 2.23
CA VAL A 199 16.89 2.54 1.28
C VAL A 199 15.51 1.90 1.28
N GLN A 200 14.93 1.62 2.46
CA GLN A 200 13.57 1.05 2.57
C GLN A 200 12.49 1.96 1.96
N ARG A 201 12.58 3.28 2.15
CA ARG A 201 11.65 4.24 1.54
C ARG A 201 11.75 4.24 0.02
N TRP A 202 12.96 4.24 -0.53
CA TRP A 202 13.17 4.14 -1.98
C TRP A 202 12.70 2.79 -2.54
N ALA A 203 12.98 1.68 -1.86
CA ALA A 203 12.52 0.36 -2.27
C ALA A 203 10.98 0.28 -2.30
N THR A 204 10.31 0.87 -1.30
CA THR A 204 8.84 0.91 -1.25
C THR A 204 8.26 1.73 -2.42
N LEU A 205 8.81 2.92 -2.69
CA LEU A 205 8.41 3.73 -3.83
C LEU A 205 8.63 3.01 -5.16
N LEU A 206 9.78 2.36 -5.34
CA LEU A 206 10.09 1.60 -6.54
C LEU A 206 9.12 0.43 -6.72
N GLY A 207 8.83 -0.30 -5.64
CA GLY A 207 7.84 -1.39 -5.67
C GLY A 207 6.46 -0.91 -6.08
N LEU A 208 5.99 0.22 -5.53
CA LEU A 208 4.71 0.82 -5.92
C LEU A 208 4.70 1.27 -7.38
N ALA A 209 5.81 1.85 -7.87
CA ALA A 209 5.93 2.25 -9.27
C ALA A 209 5.88 1.04 -10.22
N VAL A 210 6.57 -0.05 -9.89
CA VAL A 210 6.53 -1.31 -10.66
C VAL A 210 5.10 -1.87 -10.68
N LEU A 211 4.43 -1.93 -9.54
CA LEU A 211 3.03 -2.39 -9.48
C LEU A 211 2.10 -1.53 -10.34
N ALA A 212 2.28 -0.20 -10.34
CA ALA A 212 1.52 0.70 -11.19
C ALA A 212 1.78 0.46 -12.68
N VAL A 213 3.04 0.25 -13.08
CA VAL A 213 3.40 -0.06 -14.47
C VAL A 213 2.82 -1.40 -14.90
N VAL A 214 2.91 -2.44 -14.06
CA VAL A 214 2.33 -3.76 -14.36
C VAL A 214 0.81 -3.68 -14.43
N GLY A 215 0.16 -2.99 -13.49
CA GLY A 215 -1.29 -2.78 -13.52
C GLY A 215 -1.75 -2.04 -14.76
N LEU A 216 -1.02 -1.00 -15.17
CA LEU A 216 -1.28 -0.27 -16.41
C LEU A 216 -1.07 -1.14 -17.65
N TYR A 217 0.01 -1.93 -17.68
CA TYR A 217 0.27 -2.88 -18.76
C TYR A 217 -0.89 -3.89 -18.91
N LEU A 218 -1.35 -4.47 -17.80
CA LEU A 218 -2.48 -5.41 -17.82
C LEU A 218 -3.80 -4.74 -18.20
N ALA A 219 -4.04 -3.50 -17.77
CA ALA A 219 -5.24 -2.75 -18.13
C ALA A 219 -5.26 -2.35 -19.62
N LEU A 220 -4.09 -2.08 -20.21
CA LEU A 220 -3.96 -1.70 -21.62
C LEU A 220 -3.81 -2.90 -22.55
N ARG A 221 -3.36 -4.05 -22.04
CA ARG A 221 -3.29 -5.29 -22.80
C ARG A 221 -4.70 -5.80 -23.04
N THR A 222 -5.27 -5.51 -24.21
CA THR A 222 -6.50 -6.15 -24.68
C THR A 222 -6.20 -7.63 -24.89
N PRO A 223 -6.71 -8.56 -24.06
CA PRO A 223 -6.51 -9.97 -24.30
C PRO A 223 -7.09 -10.31 -25.67
N HIS A 224 -6.34 -11.06 -26.48
CA HIS A 224 -6.87 -11.62 -27.72
C HIS A 224 -7.93 -12.64 -27.34
N ALA A 225 -9.18 -12.20 -27.34
CA ALA A 225 -10.33 -13.05 -27.04
C ALA A 225 -10.94 -13.53 -28.35
N VAL A 226 -11.30 -14.81 -28.39
CA VAL A 226 -12.19 -15.38 -29.39
C VAL A 226 -13.46 -15.80 -28.67
N MET A 227 -14.58 -15.16 -28.99
CA MET A 227 -15.89 -15.57 -28.48
C MET A 227 -16.63 -16.31 -29.58
N ALA A 228 -16.78 -17.62 -29.42
CA ALA A 228 -17.44 -18.46 -30.40
C ALA A 228 -18.90 -18.72 -30.02
N THR A 229 -19.77 -18.73 -31.03
CA THR A 229 -21.19 -19.08 -30.96
C THR A 229 -21.52 -20.01 -32.12
N SER A 230 -22.61 -20.76 -32.02
CA SER A 230 -23.04 -21.64 -33.11
C SER A 230 -24.55 -21.75 -33.20
N SER A 231 -25.03 -22.24 -34.35
CA SER A 231 -26.46 -22.47 -34.58
C SER A 231 -27.03 -23.63 -33.76
N ALA A 232 -26.19 -24.62 -33.45
CA ALA A 232 -26.57 -25.83 -32.73
C ALA A 232 -25.35 -26.49 -32.09
N VAL A 233 -25.60 -27.24 -31.03
CA VAL A 233 -24.62 -28.07 -30.33
C VAL A 233 -25.26 -29.44 -30.10
N PHE A 234 -24.51 -30.51 -30.36
CA PHE A 234 -24.98 -31.89 -30.22
C PHE A 234 -25.58 -32.11 -28.83
N ARG A 235 -26.88 -32.40 -28.78
CA ARG A 235 -27.66 -32.62 -27.54
C ARG A 235 -27.55 -31.49 -26.51
N SER A 236 -27.19 -30.28 -26.95
CA SER A 236 -26.91 -29.14 -26.06
C SER A 236 -25.83 -29.43 -25.02
N ASP A 237 -24.90 -30.33 -25.32
CA ASP A 237 -23.82 -30.71 -24.41
C ASP A 237 -22.62 -29.75 -24.54
N PRO A 238 -22.22 -29.04 -23.48
CA PRO A 238 -21.10 -28.09 -23.52
C PRO A 238 -19.76 -28.71 -23.95
N GLN A 239 -19.57 -30.02 -23.81
CA GLN A 239 -18.33 -30.67 -24.25
C GLN A 239 -18.12 -30.59 -25.77
N PHE A 240 -19.19 -30.33 -26.53
CA PHE A 240 -19.17 -30.15 -27.98
C PHE A 240 -19.53 -28.72 -28.38
N GLY A 241 -19.28 -27.75 -27.49
CA GLY A 241 -19.55 -26.34 -27.72
C GLY A 241 -18.67 -25.71 -28.81
N PRO A 242 -19.02 -24.52 -29.31
CA PRO A 242 -18.24 -23.82 -30.32
C PRO A 242 -16.88 -23.29 -29.80
N ASP A 243 -16.70 -23.20 -28.48
CA ASP A 243 -15.43 -22.83 -27.84
C ASP A 243 -14.32 -23.87 -28.12
N LYS A 244 -14.71 -25.13 -28.38
CA LYS A 244 -13.79 -26.23 -28.71
C LYS A 244 -13.04 -26.07 -30.02
N VAL A 245 -13.50 -25.16 -30.85
CA VAL A 245 -12.88 -24.90 -32.16
C VAL A 245 -11.73 -23.90 -32.07
N PHE A 246 -11.52 -23.29 -30.90
CA PHE A 246 -10.46 -22.29 -30.68
C PHE A 246 -9.74 -22.51 -29.34
N ASP A 247 -9.72 -23.74 -28.81
CA ASP A 247 -9.07 -24.06 -27.53
C ASP A 247 -7.66 -24.65 -27.67
N ASP A 248 -7.14 -24.72 -28.90
CA ASP A 248 -5.82 -25.26 -29.26
C ASP A 248 -5.64 -26.74 -28.84
N ASP A 249 -6.73 -27.48 -28.65
CA ASP A 249 -6.75 -28.91 -28.38
C ASP A 249 -7.46 -29.70 -29.51
N PRO A 250 -6.71 -30.34 -30.43
CA PRO A 250 -7.28 -31.10 -31.55
C PRO A 250 -8.06 -32.35 -31.13
N ASN A 251 -8.13 -32.66 -29.83
CA ASN A 251 -8.94 -33.75 -29.28
C ASN A 251 -10.34 -33.30 -28.83
N THR A 252 -10.62 -31.99 -28.82
CA THR A 252 -11.95 -31.46 -28.62
C THR A 252 -12.58 -31.12 -29.97
N GLU A 253 -13.91 -31.08 -30.04
CA GLU A 253 -14.60 -30.81 -31.30
C GLU A 253 -15.99 -30.21 -31.07
N TRP A 254 -16.38 -29.27 -31.93
CA TRP A 254 -17.77 -28.84 -32.05
C TRP A 254 -18.55 -29.84 -32.89
N LEU A 255 -19.68 -30.31 -32.35
CA LEU A 255 -20.56 -31.27 -33.03
C LEU A 255 -21.94 -30.67 -33.29
N LEU A 256 -22.45 -30.89 -34.49
CA LEU A 256 -23.84 -30.62 -34.85
C LEU A 256 -24.74 -31.81 -34.49
N ASN A 257 -26.04 -31.54 -34.35
CA ASN A 257 -27.05 -32.59 -34.25
C ASN A 257 -27.17 -33.40 -35.54
N ASP A 258 -27.82 -34.56 -35.43
CA ASP A 258 -27.95 -35.53 -36.53
C ASP A 258 -28.75 -34.95 -37.70
N GLY A 259 -28.21 -35.12 -38.92
CA GLY A 259 -28.82 -34.65 -40.16
C GLY A 259 -28.90 -33.12 -40.28
N GLN A 260 -28.24 -32.36 -39.40
CA GLN A 260 -28.27 -30.91 -39.41
C GLN A 260 -26.99 -30.33 -40.01
N ASN A 261 -27.20 -29.35 -40.88
CA ASN A 261 -26.22 -28.33 -41.20
C ASN A 261 -26.32 -27.20 -40.16
N GLY A 262 -25.27 -26.39 -40.08
CA GLY A 262 -25.23 -25.30 -39.12
C GLY A 262 -24.12 -24.32 -39.42
N TRP A 263 -23.97 -23.35 -38.52
CA TRP A 263 -22.92 -22.36 -38.60
C TRP A 263 -22.25 -22.20 -37.24
N LEU A 264 -20.99 -21.78 -37.27
CA LEU A 264 -20.20 -21.35 -36.14
C LEU A 264 -19.68 -19.95 -36.45
N GLU A 265 -19.80 -19.03 -35.50
CA GLU A 265 -19.38 -17.63 -35.62
C GLU A 265 -18.47 -17.28 -34.46
N ALA A 266 -17.27 -16.79 -34.77
CA ALA A 266 -16.29 -16.31 -33.82
C ALA A 266 -16.13 -14.79 -33.91
N ARG A 267 -16.16 -14.12 -32.76
CA ARG A 267 -15.80 -12.71 -32.62
C ARG A 267 -14.37 -12.59 -32.14
N LEU A 268 -13.57 -11.83 -32.87
CA LEU A 268 -12.15 -11.59 -32.60
C LEU A 268 -12.04 -10.21 -31.96
N THR A 269 -11.50 -10.13 -30.75
CA THR A 269 -11.31 -8.86 -30.07
C THR A 269 -9.90 -8.81 -29.47
N PRO A 270 -9.04 -7.86 -29.88
CA PRO A 270 -9.24 -6.89 -30.98
C PRO A 270 -9.32 -7.58 -32.36
N GLY A 271 -9.70 -6.82 -33.39
CA GLY A 271 -9.66 -7.28 -34.78
C GLY A 271 -8.23 -7.65 -35.22
N ARG A 272 -8.11 -8.62 -36.13
CA ARG A 272 -6.83 -9.25 -36.50
C ARG A 272 -6.54 -9.12 -38.00
N ASP A 273 -5.26 -8.99 -38.33
CA ASP A 273 -4.77 -9.02 -39.71
C ASP A 273 -4.36 -10.46 -40.03
N LEU A 274 -5.11 -11.11 -40.92
CA LEU A 274 -4.97 -12.54 -41.20
C LEU A 274 -4.25 -12.79 -42.52
N VAL A 275 -3.30 -13.73 -42.49
CA VAL A 275 -2.55 -14.23 -43.66
C VAL A 275 -2.99 -15.64 -44.08
N ALA A 276 -3.49 -16.44 -43.14
CA ALA A 276 -4.09 -17.73 -43.41
C ALA A 276 -5.08 -18.12 -42.31
N ILE A 277 -5.97 -19.05 -42.65
CA ILE A 277 -6.82 -19.75 -41.70
C ILE A 277 -6.58 -21.24 -41.89
N ARG A 278 -6.25 -21.95 -40.82
CA ARG A 278 -6.08 -23.40 -40.85
C ARG A 278 -7.29 -24.05 -40.22
N LEU A 279 -7.82 -25.07 -40.88
CA LEU A 279 -8.97 -25.83 -40.42
C LEU A 279 -8.56 -27.26 -40.12
N LEU A 280 -9.04 -27.81 -39.02
CA LEU A 280 -8.94 -29.23 -38.70
C LEU A 280 -10.34 -29.82 -38.63
N ASN A 281 -10.63 -30.78 -39.52
CA ASN A 281 -11.93 -31.43 -39.56
C ASN A 281 -12.18 -32.23 -38.27
N GLY A 282 -13.44 -32.32 -37.84
CA GLY A 282 -13.84 -33.21 -36.75
C GLY A 282 -14.09 -34.62 -37.27
N HIS A 283 -14.13 -35.59 -36.35
CA HIS A 283 -14.40 -36.99 -36.71
C HIS A 283 -15.31 -37.73 -35.72
N ASN A 284 -15.74 -37.10 -34.61
CA ASN A 284 -16.46 -37.78 -33.53
C ASN A 284 -15.66 -39.00 -33.04
N ARG A 285 -14.57 -38.75 -32.32
CA ARG A 285 -13.47 -39.70 -32.03
C ARG A 285 -13.90 -41.14 -31.72
N HIS A 286 -15.00 -41.33 -31.00
CA HIS A 286 -15.50 -42.65 -30.60
C HIS A 286 -16.19 -43.43 -31.72
N PHE A 287 -16.82 -42.74 -32.68
CA PHE A 287 -17.72 -43.34 -33.66
C PHE A 287 -17.28 -43.16 -35.12
N ASN A 288 -16.45 -42.15 -35.44
CA ASN A 288 -15.98 -41.90 -36.81
C ASN A 288 -17.13 -41.74 -37.81
N ASP A 289 -18.18 -41.02 -37.41
CA ASP A 289 -19.44 -40.91 -38.14
C ASP A 289 -19.93 -39.47 -38.33
N ARG A 290 -19.12 -38.47 -37.93
CA ARG A 290 -19.38 -37.04 -38.15
C ARG A 290 -18.17 -36.35 -38.72
N GLY A 291 -18.38 -35.26 -39.44
CA GLY A 291 -17.33 -34.46 -40.05
C GLY A 291 -17.93 -33.45 -41.01
N VAL A 292 -17.26 -32.34 -41.26
CA VAL A 292 -17.66 -31.41 -42.31
C VAL A 292 -17.19 -31.94 -43.65
N LYS A 293 -18.04 -31.87 -44.68
CA LYS A 293 -17.68 -32.27 -46.06
C LYS A 293 -17.52 -31.05 -46.95
N GLU A 294 -18.55 -30.21 -47.04
CA GLU A 294 -18.53 -28.94 -47.80
C GLU A 294 -18.81 -27.77 -46.85
N PHE A 295 -18.14 -26.64 -47.03
CA PHE A 295 -18.29 -25.46 -46.17
C PHE A 295 -18.17 -24.13 -46.92
N THR A 296 -18.64 -23.06 -46.28
CA THR A 296 -18.33 -21.67 -46.66
C THR A 296 -17.74 -20.94 -45.46
N LEU A 297 -16.56 -20.35 -45.63
CA LEU A 297 -15.86 -19.52 -44.67
C LEU A 297 -16.00 -18.05 -45.07
N GLU A 298 -16.51 -17.21 -44.18
CA GLU A 298 -16.72 -15.78 -44.39
C GLU A 298 -16.01 -14.97 -43.31
N LEU A 299 -15.34 -13.88 -43.69
CA LEU A 299 -14.71 -12.94 -42.75
C LEU A 299 -15.33 -11.57 -42.89
N TYR A 300 -15.50 -10.88 -41.76
CA TYR A 300 -16.05 -9.54 -41.70
C TYR A 300 -15.15 -8.62 -40.88
N ASP A 301 -15.09 -7.37 -41.31
CA ASP A 301 -14.41 -6.31 -40.59
C ASP A 301 -15.29 -5.69 -39.50
N ARG A 302 -14.77 -4.64 -38.85
CA ARG A 302 -15.47 -3.86 -37.83
C ARG A 302 -16.75 -3.18 -38.31
N SER A 303 -16.85 -2.85 -39.60
CA SER A 303 -18.06 -2.22 -40.17
C SER A 303 -19.18 -3.25 -40.39
N GLY A 304 -18.85 -4.54 -40.30
CA GLY A 304 -19.74 -5.64 -40.63
C GLY A 304 -19.74 -6.00 -42.11
N GLU A 305 -18.86 -5.39 -42.92
CA GLU A 305 -18.69 -5.71 -44.33
C GLU A 305 -17.95 -7.03 -44.49
N LYS A 306 -18.39 -7.86 -45.46
CA LYS A 306 -17.72 -9.12 -45.78
C LYS A 306 -16.46 -8.82 -46.59
N VAL A 307 -15.30 -9.09 -46.01
CA VAL A 307 -13.97 -8.82 -46.62
C VAL A 307 -13.35 -10.06 -47.27
N PHE A 308 -13.86 -11.25 -46.99
CA PHE A 308 -13.37 -12.50 -47.56
C PHE A 308 -14.48 -13.56 -47.57
N GLU A 309 -14.48 -14.41 -48.60
CA GLU A 309 -15.33 -15.59 -48.72
C GLU A 309 -14.58 -16.72 -49.41
N HIS A 310 -14.68 -17.93 -48.87
CA HIS A 310 -14.09 -19.12 -49.44
C HIS A 310 -15.06 -20.30 -49.32
N GLU A 311 -15.30 -20.99 -50.42
CA GLU A 311 -16.00 -22.27 -50.44
C GLU A 311 -15.00 -23.38 -50.62
N GLY A 312 -15.13 -24.45 -49.83
CA GLY A 312 -14.17 -25.54 -49.84
C GLY A 312 -14.76 -26.86 -49.37
N GLU A 313 -13.94 -27.90 -49.47
CA GLU A 313 -14.25 -29.24 -49.01
C GLU A 313 -13.20 -29.71 -48.01
N LEU A 314 -13.61 -30.50 -47.02
CA LEU A 314 -12.72 -31.19 -46.09
C LEU A 314 -12.88 -32.70 -46.29
N GLU A 315 -11.78 -33.37 -46.60
CA GLU A 315 -11.78 -34.83 -46.66
C GLU A 315 -12.03 -35.42 -45.26
N PHE A 316 -12.91 -36.42 -45.18
CA PHE A 316 -13.14 -37.12 -43.92
C PHE A 316 -12.01 -38.12 -43.66
N SER A 317 -11.44 -38.06 -42.45
CA SER A 317 -10.43 -39.00 -41.97
C SER A 317 -10.59 -39.20 -40.46
N ALA A 318 -10.36 -40.41 -39.97
CA ALA A 318 -10.23 -40.69 -38.52
C ALA A 318 -8.93 -40.12 -37.93
N SER A 319 -8.07 -39.57 -38.77
CA SER A 319 -6.86 -38.82 -38.39
C SER A 319 -6.80 -37.59 -39.29
N PRO A 320 -7.61 -36.56 -39.00
CA PRO A 320 -7.71 -35.38 -39.84
C PRO A 320 -6.37 -34.63 -39.88
N THR A 321 -6.08 -34.00 -41.01
CA THR A 321 -4.92 -33.14 -41.21
C THR A 321 -5.37 -31.71 -41.38
N TRP A 322 -4.49 -30.76 -41.02
CA TRP A 322 -4.75 -29.35 -41.22
C TRP A 322 -4.89 -29.03 -42.72
N VAL A 323 -5.92 -28.25 -43.04
CA VAL A 323 -6.12 -27.64 -44.35
C VAL A 323 -5.91 -26.15 -44.21
N GLU A 324 -4.96 -25.59 -44.96
CA GLU A 324 -4.63 -24.17 -44.93
C GLU A 324 -5.36 -23.42 -46.04
N ILE A 325 -6.01 -22.32 -45.67
CA ILE A 325 -6.71 -21.40 -46.58
C ILE A 325 -5.95 -20.08 -46.55
N PRO A 326 -5.29 -19.65 -47.63
CA PRO A 326 -4.62 -18.37 -47.67
C PRO A 326 -5.65 -17.24 -47.61
N VAL A 327 -5.39 -16.24 -46.77
CA VAL A 327 -6.25 -15.08 -46.53
C VAL A 327 -5.41 -13.81 -46.67
N SER A 328 -6.01 -12.73 -47.17
CA SER A 328 -5.39 -11.41 -47.13
C SER A 328 -6.44 -10.39 -46.70
N ALA A 329 -6.78 -10.42 -45.42
CA ALA A 329 -7.80 -9.56 -44.82
C ALA A 329 -7.24 -8.83 -43.60
N THR A 330 -7.56 -7.55 -43.48
CA THR A 330 -7.11 -6.70 -42.38
C THR A 330 -8.26 -6.39 -41.43
N ASN A 331 -7.97 -6.23 -40.14
CA ASN A 331 -8.93 -5.85 -39.11
C ASN A 331 -10.21 -6.73 -39.10
N VAL A 332 -10.02 -8.04 -39.23
CA VAL A 332 -11.11 -9.04 -39.15
C VAL A 332 -11.59 -9.11 -37.71
N GLU A 333 -12.86 -8.78 -37.47
CA GLU A 333 -13.49 -8.86 -36.13
C GLU A 333 -14.47 -10.03 -36.02
N ARG A 334 -14.88 -10.62 -37.15
CA ARG A 334 -15.82 -11.73 -37.16
C ARG A 334 -15.47 -12.75 -38.24
N LEU A 335 -15.45 -14.02 -37.84
CA LEU A 335 -15.31 -15.18 -38.71
C LEU A 335 -16.60 -15.99 -38.63
N ARG A 336 -17.15 -16.41 -39.77
CA ARG A 336 -18.29 -17.31 -39.85
C ARG A 336 -17.97 -18.53 -40.70
N PHE A 337 -18.11 -19.70 -40.11
CA PHE A 337 -17.95 -21.00 -40.76
C PHE A 337 -19.32 -21.65 -40.93
N ASN A 338 -19.77 -21.83 -42.17
CA ASN A 338 -21.06 -22.41 -42.50
C ASN A 338 -20.86 -23.84 -43.03
N VAL A 339 -21.44 -24.84 -42.37
CA VAL A 339 -21.46 -26.23 -42.83
C VAL A 339 -22.52 -26.38 -43.92
N ARG A 340 -22.10 -26.71 -45.14
CA ARG A 340 -23.00 -26.91 -46.31
C ARG A 340 -23.41 -28.38 -46.46
N SER A 341 -22.50 -29.29 -46.14
CA SER A 341 -22.80 -30.72 -46.03
C SER A 341 -21.86 -31.41 -45.04
N HIS A 342 -22.24 -32.60 -44.59
CA HIS A 342 -21.52 -33.33 -43.55
C HIS A 342 -21.33 -34.81 -43.90
N HIS A 343 -20.35 -35.43 -43.23
CA HIS A 343 -20.11 -36.86 -43.31
C HIS A 343 -21.17 -37.62 -42.50
N ARG A 344 -21.80 -38.61 -43.14
CA ARG A 344 -22.77 -39.56 -42.53
C ARG A 344 -23.81 -38.90 -41.62
N VAL A 345 -23.58 -38.87 -40.31
CA VAL A 345 -24.59 -38.56 -39.30
C VAL A 345 -24.73 -37.05 -39.05
N GLY A 346 -23.63 -36.30 -39.06
CA GLY A 346 -23.67 -34.86 -38.73
C GLY A 346 -22.34 -34.16 -38.94
N GLY A 347 -22.32 -32.83 -38.85
CA GLY A 347 -21.09 -32.05 -38.95
C GLY A 347 -20.25 -32.12 -37.66
N ALA A 348 -18.92 -32.11 -37.83
CA ALA A 348 -17.96 -32.00 -36.75
C ALA A 348 -16.76 -31.15 -37.20
N LEU A 349 -16.30 -30.24 -36.37
CA LEU A 349 -15.10 -29.44 -36.61
C LEU A 349 -14.24 -29.45 -35.35
N ALA A 350 -12.98 -29.82 -35.48
CA ALA A 350 -12.06 -29.89 -34.35
C ALA A 350 -11.50 -28.50 -34.04
N GLU A 351 -10.85 -27.85 -35.01
CA GLU A 351 -10.12 -26.61 -34.76
C GLU A 351 -10.16 -25.62 -35.92
N ILE A 352 -10.06 -24.34 -35.59
CA ILE A 352 -9.76 -23.22 -36.48
C ILE A 352 -8.58 -22.44 -35.89
N ALA A 353 -7.41 -22.53 -36.53
CA ALA A 353 -6.26 -21.69 -36.19
C ALA A 353 -6.22 -20.45 -37.10
N LEU A 354 -5.89 -19.30 -36.51
CA LEU A 354 -5.78 -18.01 -37.20
C LEU A 354 -4.30 -17.64 -37.29
N ASP A 355 -3.77 -17.56 -38.51
CA ASP A 355 -2.39 -17.12 -38.72
C ASP A 355 -2.39 -15.62 -39.00
N GLU A 356 -1.78 -14.86 -38.09
CA GLU A 356 -1.73 -13.40 -38.09
C GLU A 356 -0.43 -12.88 -38.75
N ARG A 357 -0.46 -11.64 -39.26
CA ARG A 357 0.70 -10.98 -39.89
C ARG A 357 1.77 -10.51 -38.89
#